data_AF-A0A380G7A4-F1
#
_entry.id   AF-A0A380G7A4-F1
#
_cell.length_a   1.000
_cell.length_b   1.000
_cell.length_c   1.000
_cell.angle_alpha   90.00
_cell.angle_beta   90.00
_cell.angle_gamma   90.00
#
_symmetry.space_group_name_H-M   'P 1'
#
loop_
_entity.id
_entity.type
_entity.pdbx_description
1 polymer ?
#
loop_
_entity_poly.entity_id
_entity_poly.type
_entity_poly.pdbx_seq_one_letter_code
_entity_poly.pdbx_strand_id
1 'polypeptide(L)'
;MENISQYFIDIEDNGQAQFNIEYALLNEVKHENGNTYFEVEIHRTEEVPFDDMIEKDNIDDLEEKWLETDQQGESYIESGLFKKEEDAKDYITLVLKGFSTFEKAAKESGVLRGSLV
;
A
#
# COMPACT_ATOMS: atom_id res chain seq x y z
N MET A 1 -11.56 -2.09 -15.82
CA MET A 1 -10.55 -2.39 -14.79
C MET A 1 -11.29 -2.53 -13.49
N GLU A 2 -11.06 -3.62 -12.79
CA GLU A 2 -11.69 -3.91 -11.50
C GLU A 2 -10.58 -4.07 -10.47
N ASN A 3 -10.61 -3.29 -9.38
CA ASN A 3 -9.66 -3.48 -8.31
C ASN A 3 -10.02 -4.76 -7.54
N ILE A 4 -9.07 -5.68 -7.48
CA ILE A 4 -9.23 -6.98 -6.80
C ILE A 4 -8.81 -6.84 -5.35
N SER A 5 -7.68 -6.18 -5.10
CA SER A 5 -7.09 -6.09 -3.76
C SER A 5 -6.09 -4.94 -3.66
N GLN A 6 -5.89 -4.47 -2.43
CA GLN A 6 -4.87 -3.50 -2.04
C GLN A 6 -3.93 -4.14 -1.02
N TYR A 7 -2.65 -3.80 -1.13
CA TYR A 7 -1.60 -4.25 -0.21
C TYR A 7 -0.72 -3.07 0.16
N PHE A 8 -0.32 -3.00 1.43
CA PHE A 8 0.57 -1.96 1.97
C PHE A 8 2.01 -2.46 1.97
N ILE A 9 2.93 -1.72 1.37
CA ILE A 9 4.33 -2.12 1.20
C ILE A 9 5.17 -1.53 2.33
N ASP A 10 5.10 -0.21 2.51
CA ASP A 10 5.93 0.49 3.49
C ASP A 10 5.21 1.73 4.05
N ILE A 11 5.52 2.07 5.31
CA ILE A 11 5.06 3.28 5.98
C ILE A 11 6.28 3.94 6.60
N GLU A 12 6.68 5.08 6.05
CA GLU A 12 7.89 5.80 6.43
C GLU A 12 7.54 7.07 7.20
N ASP A 13 8.09 7.23 8.40
CA ASP A 13 8.09 8.50 9.14
C ASP A 13 9.17 9.42 8.57
N ASN A 14 8.78 10.56 8.00
CA ASN A 14 9.72 11.51 7.41
C ASN A 14 10.40 12.45 8.44
N GLY A 15 10.06 12.29 9.73
CA GLY A 15 10.62 13.06 10.84
C GLY A 15 10.04 14.46 11.00
N GLN A 16 8.97 14.80 10.27
CA GLN A 16 8.30 16.11 10.26
C GLN A 16 6.79 16.01 10.54
N ALA A 17 6.37 15.06 11.40
CA ALA A 17 4.96 14.81 11.69
C ALA A 17 4.15 14.43 10.43
N GLN A 18 4.80 13.68 9.55
CA GLN A 18 4.27 13.30 8.25
C GLN A 18 4.78 11.91 7.88
N PHE A 19 3.94 11.18 7.15
CA PHE A 19 4.21 9.82 6.74
C PHE A 19 4.14 9.68 5.22
N ASN A 20 5.00 8.84 4.67
CA ASN A 20 4.88 8.37 3.29
C ASN A 20 4.34 6.94 3.32
N ILE A 21 3.35 6.64 2.49
CA ILE A 21 2.69 5.33 2.46
C ILE A 21 2.83 4.79 1.05
N GLU A 22 3.57 3.69 0.92
CA GLU A 22 3.73 2.96 -0.33
C GLU A 22 2.82 1.74 -0.33
N TYR A 23 2.09 1.54 -1.43
CA TYR A 23 1.09 0.50 -1.52
C TYR A 23 0.96 0.00 -2.97
N ALA A 24 0.45 -1.23 -3.11
CA ALA A 24 0.18 -1.85 -4.40
C ALA A 24 -1.31 -2.14 -4.58
N LEU A 25 -1.82 -1.87 -5.78
CA LEU A 25 -3.13 -2.26 -6.24
C LEU A 25 -3.01 -3.44 -7.20
N LEU A 26 -3.79 -4.49 -6.95
CA LEU A 26 -3.96 -5.61 -7.85
C LEU A 26 -5.28 -5.42 -8.62
N ASN A 27 -5.19 -5.34 -9.94
CA ASN A 27 -6.31 -5.02 -10.81
C ASN A 27 -6.53 -6.10 -11.86
N GLU A 28 -7.80 -6.41 -12.17
CA GLU A 28 -8.18 -7.23 -13.32
C GLU A 28 -8.29 -6.34 -14.56
N VAL A 29 -7.54 -6.69 -15.61
CA VAL A 29 -7.52 -6.00 -16.89
C VAL A 29 -7.99 -6.93 -18.01
N LYS A 30 -9.13 -6.61 -18.61
CA LYS A 30 -9.63 -7.30 -19.81
C LYS A 30 -9.10 -6.59 -21.05
N HIS A 31 -8.27 -7.27 -21.82
CA HIS A 31 -7.76 -6.75 -23.09
C HIS A 31 -8.74 -7.00 -24.24
N GLU A 32 -8.65 -6.16 -25.28
CA GLU A 32 -9.47 -6.25 -26.49
C GLU A 32 -9.35 -7.58 -27.24
N ASN A 33 -8.25 -8.31 -27.02
CA ASN A 33 -8.03 -9.66 -27.55
C ASN A 33 -8.83 -10.76 -26.83
N GLY A 34 -9.67 -10.39 -25.85
CA GLY A 34 -10.51 -11.29 -25.08
C GLY A 34 -9.80 -12.00 -23.91
N ASN A 35 -8.51 -11.73 -23.70
CA ASN A 35 -7.76 -12.29 -22.58
C ASN A 35 -7.85 -11.38 -21.35
N THR A 36 -7.88 -12.01 -20.18
CA THR A 36 -7.75 -11.34 -18.87
C THR A 36 -6.30 -11.38 -18.41
N TYR A 37 -5.82 -10.27 -17.87
CA TYR A 37 -4.52 -10.11 -17.25
C TYR A 37 -4.70 -9.48 -15.87
N PHE A 38 -3.65 -9.58 -15.06
CA PHE A 38 -3.59 -9.06 -13.71
C PHE A 38 -2.48 -8.03 -13.66
N GLU A 39 -2.85 -6.79 -13.36
CA GLU A 39 -1.93 -5.67 -13.28
C GLU A 39 -1.66 -5.35 -11.82
N VAL A 40 -0.39 -5.22 -11.47
CA VAL A 40 0.06 -4.71 -10.18
C VAL A 40 0.53 -3.29 -10.40
N GLU A 41 -0.14 -2.32 -9.81
CA GLU A 41 0.30 -0.92 -9.81
C GLU A 41 0.89 -0.58 -8.44
N ILE A 42 2.02 0.12 -8.43
CA ILE A 42 2.69 0.58 -7.21
C ILE A 42 2.54 2.09 -7.12
N HIS A 43 2.01 2.53 -5.98
CA HIS A 43 1.67 3.92 -5.70
C HIS A 43 2.34 4.36 -4.40
N ARG A 44 2.58 5.66 -4.29
CA ARG A 44 3.06 6.29 -3.06
C ARG A 44 2.29 7.57 -2.79
N THR A 45 1.75 7.67 -1.59
CA THR A 45 1.20 8.91 -1.04
C THR A 45 2.29 9.55 -0.18
N GLU A 46 2.65 10.79 -0.47
CA GLU A 46 3.67 11.53 0.26
C GLU A 46 3.05 12.52 1.26
N GLU A 47 3.80 12.80 2.33
CA GLU A 47 3.49 13.88 3.29
C GLU A 47 2.12 13.78 3.98
N VAL A 48 1.64 12.57 4.29
CA VAL A 48 0.39 12.35 5.02
C VAL A 48 0.54 12.91 6.45
N PRO A 49 -0.20 13.96 6.83
CA PRO A 49 0.02 14.66 8.09
C PRO A 49 -0.50 13.84 9.28
N PHE A 50 0.37 13.60 10.26
CA PHE A 50 0.02 12.92 11.50
C PHE A 50 1.02 13.31 12.61
N ASP A 51 0.54 14.11 13.58
CA ASP A 51 1.38 14.75 14.60
C ASP A 51 1.75 13.83 15.78
N ASP A 52 1.09 12.68 15.89
CA ASP A 52 1.28 11.74 16.99
C ASP A 52 2.24 10.62 16.63
N MET A 53 2.86 10.05 17.67
CA MET A 53 3.59 8.81 17.52
C MET A 53 2.61 7.66 17.26
N ILE A 54 2.93 6.78 16.30
CA ILE A 54 2.05 5.67 15.96
C ILE A 54 2.11 4.59 17.04
N GLU A 55 0.97 4.33 17.65
CA GLU A 55 0.70 3.32 18.66
C GLU A 55 -0.49 2.47 18.22
N LYS A 56 -0.77 1.39 18.95
CA LYS A 56 -1.82 0.46 18.57
C LYS A 56 -3.22 1.07 18.61
N ASP A 57 -3.43 2.08 19.44
CA ASP A 57 -4.71 2.74 19.65
C ASP A 57 -5.02 3.85 18.64
N ASN A 58 -4.02 4.35 17.90
CA ASN A 58 -4.18 5.43 16.92
C ASN A 58 -3.76 5.07 15.48
N ILE A 59 -3.41 3.81 15.22
CA ILE A 59 -3.04 3.35 13.87
C ILE A 59 -4.18 3.50 12.85
N ASP A 60 -5.41 3.25 13.28
CA ASP A 60 -6.61 3.40 12.46
C ASP A 60 -6.84 4.88 12.09
N ASP A 61 -6.48 5.81 12.97
CA ASP A 61 -6.57 7.25 12.72
C ASP A 61 -5.59 7.69 11.63
N LEU A 62 -4.39 7.10 11.58
CA LEU A 62 -3.42 7.34 10.50
C LEU A 62 -3.94 6.78 9.16
N GLU A 63 -4.53 5.58 9.17
CA GLU A 63 -5.12 4.99 7.96
C GLU A 63 -6.28 5.86 7.45
N GLU A 64 -7.15 6.37 8.33
CA GLU A 64 -8.21 7.31 7.95
C GLU A 64 -7.64 8.60 7.35
N LYS A 65 -6.61 9.18 7.97
CA LYS A 65 -5.92 10.38 7.45
C LYS A 65 -5.31 10.16 6.07
N TRP A 66 -4.75 8.98 5.84
CA TRP A 66 -4.25 8.61 4.53
C TRP A 66 -5.37 8.52 3.48
N LEU A 67 -6.50 7.89 3.82
CA LEU A 67 -7.67 7.82 2.93
C LEU A 67 -8.31 9.20 2.65
N GLU A 68 -8.22 10.13 3.61
CA GLU A 68 -8.64 11.53 3.43
C GLU A 68 -7.67 12.34 2.56
N THR A 69 -6.38 11.96 2.54
CA THR A 69 -5.35 12.62 1.74
C THR A 69 -5.64 12.31 0.28
N ASP A 70 -5.68 13.35 -0.56
CA ASP A 70 -6.06 13.22 -1.97
C ASP A 70 -5.15 12.21 -2.69
N GLN A 71 -5.69 11.01 -2.89
CA GLN A 71 -5.05 9.93 -3.64
C GLN A 71 -4.81 10.31 -5.11
N GLN A 72 -5.40 11.41 -5.62
CA GLN A 72 -5.07 11.91 -6.96
C GLN A 72 -3.69 12.59 -7.04
N GLY A 73 -3.05 12.86 -5.89
CA GLY A 73 -1.65 13.29 -5.80
C GLY A 73 -0.65 12.14 -5.75
N GLU A 74 -1.09 10.90 -5.93
CA GLU A 74 -0.24 9.72 -5.90
C GLU A 74 0.84 9.77 -6.98
N SER A 75 2.07 9.54 -6.53
CA SER A 75 3.16 9.28 -7.44
C SER A 75 3.04 7.83 -7.89
N TYR A 76 2.53 7.63 -9.11
CA TYR A 76 2.66 6.36 -9.81
C TYR A 76 4.15 6.01 -9.91
N ILE A 77 4.55 4.89 -9.33
CA ILE A 77 5.94 4.42 -9.36
C ILE A 77 6.15 3.53 -10.59
N GLU A 78 5.43 2.41 -10.66
CA GLU A 78 5.54 1.44 -11.75
C GLU A 78 4.31 0.51 -11.82
N SER A 79 4.21 -0.25 -12.93
CA SER A 79 3.20 -1.29 -13.12
C SER A 79 3.81 -2.58 -13.66
N GLY A 80 3.37 -3.73 -13.17
CA GLY A 80 3.72 -5.06 -13.68
C GLY A 80 2.49 -5.81 -14.20
N LEU A 81 2.57 -6.42 -15.38
CA LEU A 81 1.47 -7.19 -15.98
C LEU A 81 1.72 -8.69 -15.94
N PHE A 82 0.75 -9.44 -15.42
CA PHE A 82 0.82 -10.88 -15.19
C PHE A 82 -0.33 -11.60 -15.90
N LYS A 83 -0.10 -12.85 -16.32
CA LYS A 83 -1.13 -13.68 -16.96
C LYS A 83 -2.02 -14.41 -15.96
N LYS A 84 -1.55 -14.58 -14.72
CA LYS A 84 -2.23 -15.29 -13.66
C LYS A 84 -2.28 -14.41 -12.41
N GLU A 85 -3.39 -14.47 -11.70
CA GLU A 85 -3.60 -13.74 -10.45
C GLU A 85 -2.61 -14.18 -9.37
N GLU A 86 -2.33 -15.49 -9.29
CA GLU A 86 -1.39 -16.07 -8.32
C GLU A 86 0.02 -15.49 -8.50
N ASP A 87 0.53 -15.41 -9.74
CA ASP A 87 1.85 -14.84 -10.03
C ASP A 87 1.92 -13.36 -9.60
N ALA A 88 0.84 -12.59 -9.80
CA ALA A 88 0.75 -11.20 -9.37
C ALA A 88 0.73 -11.06 -7.84
N LYS A 89 -0.04 -11.92 -7.16
CA LYS A 89 -0.09 -11.99 -5.69
C LYS A 89 1.25 -12.41 -5.08
N ASP A 90 1.94 -13.37 -5.69
CA ASP A 90 3.26 -13.80 -5.30
C ASP A 90 4.28 -12.67 -5.47
N TYR A 91 4.20 -11.92 -6.58
CA TYR A 91 5.03 -10.74 -6.76
C TYR A 91 4.82 -9.71 -5.64
N ILE A 92 3.57 -9.37 -5.33
CA ILE A 92 3.27 -8.41 -4.26
C ILE A 92 3.77 -8.92 -2.90
N THR A 93 3.44 -10.16 -2.53
CA THR A 93 3.70 -10.66 -1.17
C THR A 93 5.12 -11.14 -0.94
N LEU A 94 5.82 -11.64 -1.98
CA LEU A 94 7.16 -12.21 -1.85
C LEU A 94 8.26 -11.26 -2.33
N VAL A 95 8.01 -10.47 -3.37
CA VAL A 95 9.01 -9.54 -3.95
C VAL A 95 8.87 -8.15 -3.33
N LEU A 96 7.67 -7.56 -3.40
CA LEU A 96 7.41 -6.25 -2.80
C LEU A 96 7.23 -6.33 -1.28
N LYS A 97 7.01 -7.53 -0.74
CA LYS A 97 6.73 -7.78 0.68
C LYS A 97 5.48 -7.05 1.20
N GLY A 98 4.49 -6.86 0.33
CA GLY A 98 3.24 -6.20 0.67
C GLY A 98 2.40 -6.98 1.69
N PHE A 99 1.68 -6.24 2.52
CA PHE A 99 0.84 -6.73 3.60
C PHE A 99 -0.64 -6.39 3.35
N SER A 100 -1.55 -7.26 3.75
CA SER A 100 -2.98 -7.07 3.53
C SER A 100 -3.66 -6.09 4.50
N THR A 101 -2.94 -5.55 5.48
CA THR A 101 -3.48 -4.68 6.54
C THR A 101 -2.48 -3.57 6.86
N PHE A 102 -2.98 -2.36 7.08
CA PHE A 102 -2.18 -1.20 7.41
C PHE A 102 -1.34 -1.38 8.68
N GLU A 103 -1.96 -1.89 9.77
CA GLU A 103 -1.28 -2.17 11.05
C GLU A 103 -0.05 -3.09 10.88
N LYS A 104 -0.18 -4.12 10.04
CA LYS A 104 0.94 -5.05 9.80
C LYS A 104 2.08 -4.37 9.04
N ALA A 105 1.78 -3.55 8.03
CA ALA A 105 2.81 -2.76 7.36
C ALA A 105 3.48 -1.80 8.34
N ALA A 106 2.70 -1.06 9.14
CA ALA A 106 3.22 -0.12 10.13
C ALA A 106 4.16 -0.80 11.16
N LYS A 107 3.82 -2.03 11.55
CA LYS A 107 4.65 -2.86 12.42
C LYS A 107 5.96 -3.28 11.75
N GLU A 108 5.91 -3.81 10.54
CA GLU A 108 7.08 -4.35 9.84
C GLU A 108 8.01 -3.23 9.34
N SER A 109 7.47 -2.04 9.03
CA SER A 109 8.21 -0.81 8.76
C SER A 109 8.81 -0.16 10.01
N GLY A 110 8.42 -0.63 11.21
CA GLY A 110 8.98 -0.15 12.49
C GLY A 110 8.45 1.19 12.97
N VAL A 111 7.38 1.71 12.37
CA VAL A 111 6.73 2.96 12.82
C VAL A 111 5.74 2.73 13.97
N LEU A 112 5.14 1.54 14.07
CA LEU A 112 4.21 1.19 15.15
C LEU A 112 4.95 0.87 16.46
N ARG A 113 4.85 1.77 17.44
CA ARG A 113 5.42 1.58 18.80
C ARG A 113 4.47 0.76 19.69
N GLY A 114 5.05 0.08 20.66
CA GLY A 114 4.30 -0.75 21.62
C GLY A 114 3.97 -2.17 21.12
N SER A 115 4.20 -2.48 19.84
CA SER A 115 4.22 -3.85 19.35
C SER A 115 5.58 -4.51 19.68
N LEU A 116 5.87 -4.74 20.96
CA LEU A 116 7.00 -5.57 21.36
C LEU A 116 6.84 -6.98 20.74
N VAL A 117 7.89 -7.43 20.07
CA VAL A 117 8.10 -8.81 19.58
C VAL A 117 8.09 -9.78 20.75
#